data_AF-A0A2N1ATF7-F1
#
_entry.id   AF-A0A2N1ATF7-F1
#
_cell.length_a   1.000
_cell.length_b   1.000
_cell.length_c   1.000
_cell.angle_alpha   90.00
_cell.angle_beta   90.00
_cell.angle_gamma   90.00
#
_symmetry.space_group_name_H-M   'P 1'
#
loop_
_entity.id
_entity.type
_entity.pdbx_description
1 polymer ?
#
loop_
_entity_poly.entity_id
_entity_poly.type
_entity_poly.pdbx_seq_one_letter_code
_entity_poly.pdbx_strand_id
1 'polypeptide(L)'
;MFDNALLYRAHSSFPESEEMTNLIQKHLFRGCAPTEARRVGWAAVCGEVLTYSLQSQYLILRFRRQERLLPAAAVKELVEERAAEMEKASGSPLRQAEKKLLKEQVYEELLPTALKRTGHFLVAIDIKRNWILVDAASRKKAEEALDLLRLTLGSLKVTPLATRDRPTALMTRWLATPSERAQGWMLGESCQLESPSGDDGVIKVSEVDLDSDEIQQHLD
;
A
#
# COMPACT_ATOMS: atom_id res chain seq x y z
N MET A 1 -10.67 4.59 12.19
CA MET A 1 -9.56 3.96 12.92
C MET A 1 -8.52 3.54 11.90
N PHE A 2 -7.23 3.61 12.22
CA PHE A 2 -6.16 3.11 11.35
C PHE A 2 -5.89 1.66 11.75
N ASP A 3 -5.77 0.76 10.78
CA ASP A 3 -5.41 -0.64 11.02
C ASP A 3 -3.90 -0.85 10.85
N ASN A 4 -3.25 0.00 10.07
CA ASN A 4 -1.81 -0.04 9.80
C ASN A 4 -1.23 1.39 9.85
N ALA A 5 0.09 1.50 9.95
CA ALA A 5 0.77 2.79 9.87
C ALA A 5 2.12 2.68 9.16
N LEU A 6 2.22 3.30 7.98
CA LEU A 6 3.48 3.61 7.34
C LEU A 6 3.77 5.10 7.47
N LEU A 7 4.93 5.42 8.04
CA LEU A 7 5.32 6.78 8.38
C LEU A 7 6.34 7.34 7.39
N TYR A 8 6.11 8.58 6.97
CA TYR A 8 6.96 9.30 6.02
C TYR A 8 7.19 10.73 6.50
N ARG A 9 8.45 11.18 6.50
CA ARG A 9 8.82 12.56 6.78
C ARG A 9 8.70 13.37 5.49
N ALA A 10 7.93 14.45 5.52
CA ALA A 10 7.92 15.44 4.45
C ALA A 10 9.04 16.46 4.63
N HIS A 11 9.66 16.87 3.53
CA HIS A 11 10.69 17.90 3.48
C HIS A 11 10.15 19.27 3.03
N SER A 12 8.84 19.35 2.80
CA SER A 12 8.09 20.55 2.46
C SER A 12 7.02 20.79 3.52
N SER A 13 6.62 22.05 3.70
CA SER A 13 5.45 22.39 4.52
C SER A 13 4.16 21.95 3.83
N PHE A 14 3.12 21.77 4.63
CA PHE A 14 1.78 21.50 4.13
C PHE A 14 0.91 22.76 4.20
N PRO A 15 -0.04 22.92 3.25
CA PRO A 15 -1.04 23.97 3.34
C PRO A 15 -1.98 23.75 4.53
N GLU A 16 -2.64 24.81 4.96
CA GLU A 16 -3.69 24.73 5.98
C GLU A 16 -4.94 23.99 5.46
N SER A 17 -5.87 23.66 6.37
CA SER A 17 -7.02 22.80 6.06
C SER A 17 -7.89 23.29 4.90
N GLU A 18 -8.14 24.61 4.81
CA GLU A 18 -8.98 25.19 3.76
C GLU A 18 -8.32 25.11 2.39
N GLU A 19 -7.05 25.51 2.31
CA GLU A 19 -6.26 25.41 1.08
C GLU A 19 -6.08 23.96 0.65
N MET A 20 -5.79 23.05 1.59
CA MET A 20 -5.74 21.61 1.32
C MET A 20 -7.06 21.09 0.73
N THR A 21 -8.20 21.55 1.24
CA THR A 21 -9.52 21.16 0.72
C THR A 21 -9.70 21.59 -0.73
N ASN A 22 -9.31 22.83 -1.07
CA ASN A 22 -9.40 23.35 -2.43
C ASN A 22 -8.50 22.57 -3.42
N LEU A 23 -7.32 22.15 -2.98
CA LEU A 23 -6.44 21.31 -3.79
C LEU A 23 -7.02 19.91 -4.00
N ILE A 24 -7.57 19.31 -2.96
CA ILE A 24 -8.16 17.97 -2.99
C ILE A 24 -9.39 17.90 -3.90
N GLN A 25 -10.21 18.95 -3.94
CA GLN A 25 -11.37 19.03 -4.83
C GLN A 25 -11.01 18.82 -6.32
N LYS A 26 -9.80 19.20 -6.74
CA LYS A 26 -9.32 19.03 -8.12
C LYS A 26 -8.98 17.57 -8.45
N HIS A 27 -8.78 16.73 -7.44
CA HIS A 27 -8.35 15.34 -7.57
C HIS A 27 -9.34 14.36 -6.92
N LEU A 28 -10.62 14.72 -6.89
CA LEU A 28 -11.67 13.84 -6.38
C LEU A 28 -11.74 12.54 -7.18
N PHE A 29 -12.00 11.47 -6.44
CA PHE A 29 -12.23 10.16 -7.00
C PHE A 29 -13.47 10.17 -7.89
N ARG A 30 -13.30 9.67 -9.11
CA ARG A 30 -14.38 9.27 -9.98
C ARG A 30 -14.33 7.77 -10.22
N GLY A 31 -15.47 7.18 -10.57
CA GLY A 31 -15.53 5.79 -10.97
C GLY A 31 -14.54 5.48 -12.10
N CYS A 32 -13.99 4.27 -12.06
CA CYS A 32 -13.09 3.74 -13.09
C CYS A 32 -13.88 3.58 -14.41
N ALA A 33 -13.39 4.20 -15.48
CA ALA A 33 -14.05 4.16 -16.79
C ALA A 33 -14.01 2.75 -17.44
N PRO A 34 -14.78 2.49 -18.51
CA PRO A 34 -14.68 1.25 -19.28
C PRO A 34 -13.29 0.91 -19.79
N THR A 35 -12.54 1.93 -20.22
CA THR A 35 -11.19 1.81 -20.78
C THR A 35 -10.08 1.97 -19.75
N GLU A 36 -10.41 2.21 -18.48
CA GLU A 36 -9.43 2.37 -17.40
C GLU A 36 -9.29 1.06 -16.62
N ALA A 37 -8.06 0.55 -16.51
CA ALA A 37 -7.75 -0.58 -15.63
C ALA A 37 -7.80 -0.19 -14.15
N ARG A 38 -7.46 1.06 -13.83
CA ARG A 38 -7.39 1.56 -12.47
C ARG A 38 -7.59 3.06 -12.43
N ARG A 39 -8.25 3.53 -11.37
CA ARG A 39 -8.40 4.94 -11.01
C ARG A 39 -8.11 5.14 -9.53
N VAL A 40 -7.50 6.26 -9.19
CA VAL A 40 -7.33 6.74 -7.80
C VAL A 40 -7.82 8.18 -7.69
N GLY A 41 -8.14 8.60 -6.47
CA GLY A 41 -8.51 9.96 -6.15
C GLY A 41 -8.89 10.12 -4.68
N TRP A 42 -9.17 11.35 -4.28
CA TRP A 42 -9.62 11.66 -2.93
C TRP A 42 -11.12 11.43 -2.77
N ALA A 43 -11.54 11.03 -1.59
CA ALA A 43 -12.94 10.92 -1.23
C ALA A 43 -13.22 11.64 0.08
N ALA A 44 -14.50 11.89 0.38
CA ALA A 44 -14.89 12.42 1.67
C ALA A 44 -14.48 11.46 2.80
N VAL A 45 -13.94 12.04 3.88
CA VAL A 45 -13.55 11.34 5.11
C VAL A 45 -14.80 10.94 5.90
N CYS A 46 -15.79 11.82 5.98
CA CYS A 46 -17.06 11.56 6.64
C CYS A 46 -18.17 12.43 6.02
N GLY A 47 -19.30 11.83 5.63
CA GLY A 47 -20.35 12.55 4.91
C GLY A 47 -19.80 13.24 3.66
N GLU A 48 -19.90 14.57 3.63
CA GLU A 48 -19.39 15.43 2.54
C GLU A 48 -18.03 16.08 2.86
N VAL A 49 -17.48 15.84 4.04
CA VAL A 49 -16.23 16.45 4.52
C VAL A 49 -15.02 15.83 3.82
N LEU A 50 -14.31 16.61 3.00
CA LEU A 50 -13.15 16.16 2.21
C LEU A 50 -11.85 16.10 3.03
N THR A 51 -11.67 17.02 3.96
CA THR A 51 -10.55 17.05 4.90
C THR A 51 -11.08 17.22 6.31
N TYR A 52 -10.51 16.50 7.27
CA TYR A 52 -10.85 16.68 8.67
C TYR A 52 -9.63 17.19 9.43
N SER A 53 -9.73 18.39 10.00
CA SER A 53 -8.68 18.99 10.82
C SER A 53 -8.90 18.68 12.29
N LEU A 54 -7.88 18.14 12.95
CA LEU A 54 -7.88 17.87 14.38
C LEU A 54 -6.82 18.73 15.06
N GLN A 55 -7.26 19.54 16.04
CA GLN A 55 -6.41 20.41 16.87
C GLN A 55 -5.50 21.37 16.07
N SER A 56 -5.89 21.71 14.84
CA SER A 56 -5.09 22.51 13.90
C SER A 56 -3.65 21.97 13.72
N GLN A 57 -3.49 20.64 13.84
CA GLN A 57 -2.21 19.95 13.67
C GLN A 57 -2.35 18.79 12.69
N TYR A 58 -3.40 17.98 12.81
CA TYR A 58 -3.55 16.81 11.96
C TYR A 58 -4.61 17.07 10.90
N LEU A 59 -4.25 16.86 9.63
CA LEU A 59 -5.19 16.81 8.52
C LEU A 59 -5.42 15.35 8.13
N ILE A 60 -6.67 14.90 8.17
CA ILE A 60 -7.06 13.57 7.76
C ILE A 60 -7.69 13.65 6.38
N LEU A 61 -7.19 12.82 5.46
CA LEU A 61 -7.64 12.66 4.09
C LEU A 61 -8.06 11.20 3.86
N ARG A 62 -8.95 10.96 2.90
CA ARG A 62 -9.30 9.60 2.46
C ARG A 62 -8.86 9.36 1.03
N PHE A 63 -7.92 8.44 0.87
CA PHE A 63 -7.53 7.92 -0.42
C PHE A 63 -8.54 6.86 -0.86
N ARG A 64 -8.95 6.91 -2.14
CA ARG A 64 -9.82 5.90 -2.75
C ARG A 64 -9.21 5.41 -4.06
N ARG A 65 -9.28 4.10 -4.26
CA ARG A 65 -8.85 3.39 -5.46
C ARG A 65 -9.99 2.52 -5.96
N GLN A 66 -10.10 2.42 -7.27
CA GLN A 66 -10.88 1.38 -7.92
C GLN A 66 -10.06 0.76 -9.05
N GLU A 67 -10.07 -0.55 -9.14
CA GLU A 67 -9.38 -1.32 -10.18
C GLU A 67 -10.33 -2.32 -10.82
N ARG A 68 -10.05 -2.69 -12.06
CA ARG A 68 -10.75 -3.76 -12.76
C ARG A 68 -10.01 -5.08 -12.55
N LEU A 69 -10.77 -6.10 -12.15
CA LEU A 69 -10.26 -7.42 -11.87
C LEU A 69 -10.21 -8.21 -13.17
N LEU A 70 -9.03 -8.29 -13.76
CA LEU A 70 -8.72 -9.14 -14.90
C LEU A 70 -7.66 -10.16 -14.48
N PRO A 71 -8.05 -11.37 -14.05
CA PRO A 71 -7.11 -12.42 -13.69
C PRO A 71 -6.18 -12.73 -14.86
N ALA A 72 -4.88 -12.71 -14.63
CA ALA A 72 -3.88 -12.93 -15.68
C ALA A 72 -4.03 -14.31 -16.34
N ALA A 73 -4.50 -15.32 -15.59
CA ALA A 73 -4.79 -16.65 -16.11
C ALA A 73 -5.92 -16.63 -17.16
N ALA A 74 -7.04 -15.96 -16.87
CA ALA A 74 -8.17 -15.87 -17.79
C ALA A 74 -7.82 -15.11 -19.09
N VAL A 75 -7.02 -14.04 -18.97
CA VAL A 75 -6.52 -13.31 -20.15
C VAL A 75 -5.60 -14.20 -20.98
N LYS A 76 -4.72 -14.97 -20.33
CA LYS A 76 -3.78 -15.87 -21.01
C LYS A 76 -4.51 -16.97 -21.78
N GLU A 77 -5.48 -17.62 -21.15
CA GLU A 77 -6.28 -18.69 -21.76
C GLU A 77 -7.00 -18.21 -23.02
N LEU A 78 -7.68 -17.06 -22.96
CA LEU A 78 -8.38 -16.50 -24.12
C LEU A 78 -7.43 -16.07 -25.25
N VAL A 79 -6.23 -15.58 -24.91
CA VAL A 79 -5.19 -15.26 -25.90
C VAL A 79 -4.67 -16.54 -26.57
N GLU A 80 -4.47 -17.61 -25.82
CA GLU A 80 -4.02 -18.91 -26.35
C GLU A 80 -5.09 -19.55 -27.25
N GLU A 81 -6.36 -19.49 -26.85
CA GLU A 81 -7.50 -19.94 -27.67
C GLU A 81 -7.58 -19.22 -29.01
N ARG A 82 -7.60 -17.87 -29.00
CA ARG A 82 -7.64 -17.07 -30.24
C ARG A 82 -6.37 -17.24 -31.08
N ALA A 83 -5.21 -17.38 -30.44
CA ALA A 83 -3.98 -17.65 -31.15
C ALA A 83 -4.06 -18.98 -31.91
N ALA A 84 -4.56 -20.04 -31.27
CA ALA A 84 -4.73 -21.35 -31.91
C ALA A 84 -5.71 -21.29 -33.10
N GLU A 85 -6.80 -20.52 -32.99
CA GLU A 85 -7.73 -20.30 -34.10
C GLU A 85 -7.07 -19.60 -35.29
N MET A 86 -6.29 -18.54 -35.04
CA MET A 86 -5.56 -17.81 -36.08
C MET A 86 -4.46 -18.65 -36.73
N GLU A 87 -3.73 -19.44 -35.95
CA GLU A 87 -2.69 -20.37 -36.45
C GLU A 87 -3.30 -21.47 -37.32
N LYS A 88 -4.48 -22.00 -36.93
CA LYS A 88 -5.23 -22.98 -37.72
C LYS A 88 -5.75 -22.39 -39.04
N ALA A 89 -6.20 -21.14 -39.04
CA ALA A 89 -6.71 -20.46 -40.24
C ALA A 89 -5.59 -20.07 -41.23
N SER A 90 -4.44 -19.63 -40.72
CA SER A 90 -3.30 -19.18 -41.54
C SER A 90 -2.33 -20.31 -41.92
N GLY A 91 -2.36 -21.44 -41.21
CA GLY A 91 -1.45 -22.57 -41.43
C GLY A 91 -0.02 -22.31 -40.96
N SER A 92 0.21 -21.29 -40.14
CA SER A 92 1.52 -20.93 -39.60
C SER A 92 1.42 -20.41 -38.17
N PRO A 93 2.45 -20.62 -37.33
CA PRO A 93 2.46 -20.13 -35.96
C PRO A 93 2.54 -18.59 -35.92
N LEU A 94 1.86 -17.97 -34.94
CA LEU A 94 1.90 -16.53 -34.74
C LEU A 94 3.25 -16.10 -34.19
N ARG A 95 3.76 -14.99 -34.70
CA ARG A 95 4.99 -14.35 -34.22
C ARG A 95 4.75 -13.73 -32.85
N GLN A 96 5.81 -13.53 -32.08
CA GLN A 96 5.73 -12.93 -30.75
C GLN A 96 5.07 -11.53 -30.75
N ALA A 97 5.34 -10.72 -31.79
CA ALA A 97 4.72 -9.41 -31.94
C ALA A 97 3.19 -9.50 -32.13
N GLU A 98 2.72 -10.49 -32.90
CA GLU A 98 1.29 -10.70 -33.14
C GLU A 98 0.59 -11.21 -31.87
N LYS A 99 1.23 -12.13 -31.13
CA LYS A 99 0.72 -12.60 -29.83
C LYS A 99 0.62 -11.46 -28.80
N LYS A 100 1.56 -10.51 -28.82
CA LYS A 100 1.51 -9.33 -27.96
C LYS A 100 0.34 -8.41 -28.34
N LEU A 101 0.15 -8.14 -29.62
CA LEU A 101 -0.97 -7.33 -30.11
C LEU A 101 -2.32 -7.99 -29.76
N LEU A 102 -2.43 -9.30 -29.97
CA LEU A 102 -3.63 -10.08 -29.61
C LEU A 102 -3.93 -9.97 -28.12
N LYS A 103 -2.90 -10.03 -27.27
CA LYS A 103 -3.06 -9.85 -25.82
C LYS A 103 -3.56 -8.45 -25.47
N GLU A 104 -3.07 -7.41 -26.13
CA GLU A 104 -3.55 -6.03 -25.93
C GLU A 104 -5.03 -5.89 -26.34
N GLN A 105 -5.41 -6.44 -27.49
CA GLN A 105 -6.80 -6.47 -27.97
C GLN A 105 -7.73 -7.20 -26.99
N VAL A 106 -7.36 -8.42 -26.57
CA VAL A 106 -8.13 -9.18 -25.59
C VAL A 106 -8.27 -8.40 -24.28
N TYR A 107 -7.21 -7.72 -23.85
CA TYR A 107 -7.27 -6.90 -22.64
C TYR A 107 -8.25 -5.74 -22.77
N GLU A 108 -8.21 -5.01 -23.89
CA GLU A 108 -9.12 -3.90 -24.18
C GLU A 108 -10.58 -4.33 -24.29
N GLU A 109 -10.84 -5.52 -24.85
CA GLU A 109 -12.18 -6.10 -24.96
C GLU A 109 -12.77 -6.54 -23.62
N LEU A 110 -11.93 -7.12 -22.74
CA LEU A 110 -12.37 -7.60 -21.43
C LEU A 110 -12.48 -6.46 -20.40
N LEU A 111 -11.83 -5.33 -20.64
CA LEU A 111 -11.79 -4.23 -19.68
C LEU A 111 -13.19 -3.70 -19.34
N PRO A 112 -14.10 -3.39 -20.28
CA PRO A 112 -15.42 -2.86 -19.96
C PRO A 112 -16.27 -3.79 -19.08
N THR A 113 -16.16 -5.10 -19.28
CA THR A 113 -16.97 -6.13 -18.62
C THR A 113 -16.37 -6.61 -17.30
N ALA A 114 -15.08 -6.35 -17.04
CA ALA A 114 -14.41 -6.75 -15.82
C ALA A 114 -15.06 -6.20 -14.54
N LEU A 115 -15.16 -7.04 -13.51
CA LEU A 115 -15.64 -6.61 -12.19
C LEU A 115 -14.71 -5.54 -11.59
N LYS A 116 -15.28 -4.61 -10.83
CA LYS A 116 -14.53 -3.54 -10.18
C LYS A 116 -14.30 -3.86 -8.70
N ARG A 117 -13.07 -3.70 -8.23
CA ARG A 117 -12.73 -3.73 -6.81
C ARG A 117 -12.42 -2.32 -6.33
N THR A 118 -13.14 -1.88 -5.31
CA THR A 118 -12.91 -0.57 -4.68
C THR A 118 -12.19 -0.78 -3.35
N GLY A 119 -11.13 -0.01 -3.12
CA GLY A 119 -10.45 0.08 -1.84
C GLY A 119 -10.35 1.53 -1.39
N HIS A 120 -10.21 1.74 -0.10
CA HIS A 120 -9.94 3.05 0.47
C HIS A 120 -9.12 2.88 1.75
N PHE A 121 -8.40 3.93 2.12
CA PHE A 121 -7.70 4.02 3.40
C PHE A 121 -7.46 5.48 3.75
N LEU A 122 -7.09 5.72 5.01
CA LEU A 122 -6.86 7.06 5.53
C LEU A 122 -5.39 7.47 5.37
N VAL A 123 -5.19 8.77 5.20
CA VAL A 123 -3.88 9.42 5.26
C VAL A 123 -4.01 10.55 6.28
N ALA A 124 -3.15 10.55 7.29
CA ALA A 124 -3.07 11.62 8.27
C ALA A 124 -1.77 12.41 8.09
N ILE A 125 -1.86 13.72 8.09
CA ILE A 125 -0.72 14.63 7.92
C ILE A 125 -0.59 15.47 9.18
N ASP A 126 0.52 15.32 9.89
CA ASP A 126 0.91 16.25 10.96
C ASP A 126 1.59 17.45 10.32
N ILE A 127 0.85 18.54 10.15
CA ILE A 127 1.33 19.76 9.49
C ILE A 127 2.37 20.50 10.33
N LYS A 128 2.39 20.31 11.65
CA LYS A 128 3.35 20.98 12.55
C LYS A 128 4.70 20.26 12.56
N ARG A 129 4.68 18.92 12.46
CA ARG A 129 5.90 18.09 12.51
C ARG A 129 6.30 17.54 11.13
N ASN A 130 5.57 17.84 10.08
CA ASN A 130 5.80 17.36 8.72
C ASN A 130 5.87 15.83 8.61
N TRP A 131 4.96 15.14 9.29
CA TRP A 131 4.80 13.69 9.17
C TRP A 131 3.57 13.34 8.36
N ILE A 132 3.67 12.30 7.54
CA ILE A 132 2.56 11.66 6.86
C ILE A 132 2.45 10.24 7.38
N LEU A 133 1.26 9.87 7.86
CA LEU A 133 0.90 8.54 8.30
C LEU A 133 -0.08 7.97 7.28
N VAL A 134 0.24 6.81 6.71
CA VAL A 134 -0.60 6.16 5.72
C VAL A 134 -1.12 4.84 6.29
N ASP A 135 -2.45 4.68 6.30
CA ASP A 135 -3.14 3.47 6.74
C ASP A 135 -3.04 2.36 5.67
N ALA A 136 -1.83 1.85 5.47
CA ALA A 136 -1.56 0.87 4.44
C ALA A 136 -0.67 -0.26 4.96
N ALA A 137 -1.09 -1.49 4.70
CA ALA A 137 -0.32 -2.69 5.03
C ALA A 137 0.92 -2.92 4.13
N SER A 138 1.15 -2.09 3.11
CA SER A 138 2.33 -2.24 2.24
C SER A 138 2.83 -0.91 1.69
N ARG A 139 4.15 -0.82 1.50
CA ARG A 139 4.80 0.37 0.91
C ARG A 139 4.23 0.72 -0.45
N LYS A 140 3.96 -0.28 -1.30
CA LYS A 140 3.35 -0.07 -2.61
C LYS A 140 2.01 0.68 -2.52
N LYS A 141 1.13 0.30 -1.58
CA LYS A 141 -0.14 1.01 -1.36
C LYS A 141 0.09 2.43 -0.83
N ALA A 142 1.06 2.62 0.06
CA ALA A 142 1.38 3.95 0.58
C ALA A 142 1.94 4.88 -0.50
N GLU A 143 2.85 4.41 -1.34
CA GLU A 143 3.40 5.20 -2.46
C GLU A 143 2.29 5.68 -3.41
N GLU A 144 1.25 4.88 -3.66
CA GLU A 144 0.12 5.32 -4.50
C GLU A 144 -0.64 6.52 -3.91
N ALA A 145 -0.76 6.59 -2.59
CA ALA A 145 -1.35 7.75 -1.91
C ALA A 145 -0.39 8.94 -1.87
N LEU A 146 0.90 8.70 -1.70
CA LEU A 146 1.94 9.74 -1.76
C LEU A 146 2.06 10.35 -3.16
N ASP A 147 1.90 9.54 -4.21
CA ASP A 147 1.87 10.00 -5.60
C ASP A 147 0.64 10.87 -5.85
N LEU A 148 -0.54 10.46 -5.37
CA LEU A 148 -1.74 11.29 -5.46
C LEU A 148 -1.57 12.60 -4.68
N LEU A 149 -0.97 12.56 -3.49
CA LEU A 149 -0.69 13.75 -2.70
C LEU A 149 0.34 14.66 -3.39
N ARG A 150 1.36 14.10 -4.03
CA ARG A 150 2.33 14.84 -4.85
C ARG A 150 1.65 15.55 -6.01
N LEU A 151 0.74 14.87 -6.72
CA LEU A 151 -0.04 15.48 -7.79
C LEU A 151 -0.94 16.61 -7.26
N THR A 152 -1.54 16.40 -6.09
CA THR A 152 -2.46 17.37 -5.46
C THR A 152 -1.75 18.63 -4.99
N LEU A 153 -0.55 18.48 -4.43
CA LEU A 153 0.28 19.59 -3.94
C LEU A 153 1.17 20.19 -5.04
N GLY A 154 1.25 19.57 -6.22
CA GLY A 154 2.20 19.90 -7.30
C GLY A 154 3.64 19.43 -7.03
N SER A 155 4.08 19.42 -5.78
CA SER A 155 5.35 18.83 -5.37
C SER A 155 5.25 18.23 -3.97
N LEU A 156 5.96 17.12 -3.74
CA LEU A 156 6.04 16.46 -2.45
C LEU A 156 7.31 15.62 -2.40
N LYS A 157 8.27 16.06 -1.58
CA LYS A 157 9.49 15.31 -1.27
C LYS A 157 9.32 14.68 0.10
N VAL A 158 9.37 13.35 0.15
CA VAL A 158 9.19 12.56 1.36
C VAL A 158 10.28 11.51 1.50
N THR A 159 10.61 11.15 2.73
CA THR A 159 11.46 10.00 3.06
C THR A 159 10.71 9.07 4.01
N PRO A 160 10.78 7.75 3.82
CA PRO A 160 10.22 6.81 4.80
C PRO A 160 10.93 6.97 6.15
N LEU A 161 10.23 6.65 7.24
CA LEU A 161 10.82 6.62 8.57
C LEU A 161 12.10 5.76 8.56
N ALA A 162 13.21 6.39 8.92
CA ALA A 162 14.49 5.73 9.13
C ALA A 162 14.85 5.81 10.61
N THR A 163 15.33 4.70 11.16
CA THR A 163 15.81 4.61 12.54
C THR A 163 17.33 4.57 12.55
N ARG A 164 17.94 5.12 13.61
CA ARG A 164 19.41 5.03 13.79
C ARG A 164 19.85 3.59 13.99
N ASP A 165 19.11 2.88 14.84
CA ASP A 165 19.38 1.49 15.19
C ASP A 165 18.48 0.58 14.34
N ARG A 166 18.99 -0.60 13.94
CA ARG A 166 18.22 -1.57 13.15
C ARG A 166 17.04 -2.09 13.99
N PRO A 167 15.77 -1.96 13.54
CA PRO A 167 14.62 -2.34 14.35
C PRO A 167 14.66 -3.79 14.81
N THR A 168 15.11 -4.72 13.97
CA THR A 168 15.26 -6.13 14.34
C THR A 168 16.27 -6.33 15.47
N ALA A 169 17.43 -5.65 15.42
CA ALA A 169 18.40 -5.73 16.51
C ALA A 169 17.87 -5.12 17.82
N LEU A 170 17.13 -4.02 17.74
CA LEU A 170 16.50 -3.39 18.91
C LEU A 170 15.42 -4.30 19.51
N MET A 171 14.58 -4.93 18.68
CA MET A 171 13.54 -5.84 19.12
C MET A 171 14.12 -7.14 19.72
N THR A 172 15.20 -7.68 19.16
CA THR A 172 15.93 -8.80 19.77
C THR A 172 16.46 -8.43 21.16
N ARG A 173 17.02 -7.23 21.32
CA ARG A 173 17.46 -6.72 22.64
C ARG A 173 16.31 -6.56 23.62
N TRP A 174 15.15 -6.07 23.17
CA TRP A 174 13.95 -5.96 24.03
C TRP A 174 13.42 -7.31 24.47
N LEU A 175 13.56 -8.34 23.64
CA LEU A 175 13.17 -9.71 23.97
C LEU A 175 14.17 -10.32 24.97
N ALA A 176 15.47 -10.18 24.74
CA ALA A 176 16.52 -10.74 25.62
C ALA A 176 16.67 -10.01 26.96
N THR A 177 16.50 -8.69 26.97
CA THR A 177 16.81 -7.85 28.13
C THR A 177 15.62 -6.94 28.48
N PRO A 178 14.75 -7.36 29.42
CA PRO A 178 13.57 -6.58 29.80
C PRO A 178 13.87 -5.15 30.27
N SER A 179 15.04 -4.91 30.88
CA SER A 179 15.45 -3.57 31.36
C SER A 179 15.83 -2.59 30.24
N GLU A 180 16.05 -3.06 29.01
CA GLU A 180 16.36 -2.21 27.86
C GLU A 180 15.12 -1.80 27.05
N ARG A 181 13.93 -2.27 27.45
CA ARG A 181 12.66 -1.88 26.83
C ARG A 181 12.43 -0.39 27.01
N ALA A 182 11.96 0.26 25.96
CA ALA A 182 11.60 1.67 26.04
C ALA A 182 10.49 1.88 27.09
N GLN A 183 10.57 2.98 27.84
CA GLN A 183 9.58 3.28 28.88
C GLN A 183 8.16 3.31 28.30
N GLY A 184 7.24 2.58 28.96
CA GLY A 184 5.84 2.47 28.53
C GLY A 184 5.58 1.48 27.40
N TRP A 185 6.62 0.78 26.93
CA TRP A 185 6.46 -0.33 25.98
C TRP A 185 6.46 -1.66 26.72
N MET A 186 5.61 -2.57 26.25
CA MET A 186 5.53 -3.96 26.70
C MET A 186 5.53 -4.87 25.48
N LEU A 187 6.04 -6.09 25.65
CA LEU A 187 5.92 -7.11 24.62
C LEU A 187 4.45 -7.53 24.50
N GLY A 188 4.03 -7.83 23.27
CA GLY A 188 2.75 -8.50 23.03
C GLY A 188 2.88 -10.00 23.19
N GLU A 189 1.98 -10.74 22.55
CA GLU A 189 1.91 -12.21 22.66
C GLU A 189 2.36 -12.93 21.38
N SER A 190 2.96 -12.19 20.44
CA SER A 190 3.37 -12.73 19.14
C SER A 190 4.70 -12.17 18.68
N CYS A 191 5.55 -13.04 18.14
CA CYS A 191 6.81 -12.65 17.52
C CYS A 191 7.14 -13.55 16.32
N GLN A 192 8.03 -13.06 15.47
CA GLN A 192 8.66 -13.83 14.40
C GLN A 192 10.17 -13.75 14.60
N LEU A 193 10.80 -14.90 14.82
CA LEU A 193 12.26 -15.05 14.94
C LEU A 193 12.79 -15.60 13.62
N GLU A 194 13.90 -15.02 13.15
CA GLU A 194 14.54 -15.39 11.90
C GLU A 194 16.02 -15.66 12.16
N SER A 195 16.57 -16.69 11.51
CA SER A 195 18.00 -17.00 11.62
C SER A 195 18.88 -15.83 11.15
N PRO A 196 19.97 -15.49 11.89
CA PRO A 196 20.94 -14.49 11.45
C PRO A 196 21.64 -14.84 10.13
N SER A 197 21.77 -16.14 9.80
CA SER A 197 22.45 -16.61 8.58
C SER A 197 21.61 -16.44 7.32
N GLY A 198 20.31 -16.14 7.44
CA GLY A 198 19.39 -16.04 6.31
C GLY A 198 18.97 -17.38 5.71
N ASP A 199 19.40 -18.51 6.29
CA ASP A 199 18.79 -19.81 6.03
C ASP A 199 17.36 -19.80 6.59
N ASP A 200 16.41 -20.44 5.89
CA ASP A 200 14.94 -20.41 6.04
C ASP A 200 14.33 -20.79 7.42
N GLY A 201 15.13 -20.80 8.50
CA GLY A 201 14.65 -20.94 9.86
C GLY A 201 13.81 -19.74 10.29
N VAL A 202 12.49 -19.86 10.15
CA VAL A 202 11.51 -18.90 10.64
C VAL A 202 10.64 -19.55 11.71
N ILE A 203 10.71 -19.04 12.93
CA ILE A 203 9.84 -19.43 14.04
C ILE A 203 8.78 -18.34 14.22
N LYS A 204 7.51 -18.72 14.14
CA LYS A 204 6.39 -17.82 14.42
C LYS A 204 5.68 -18.31 15.66
N VAL A 205 5.54 -17.43 16.64
CA VAL A 205 4.83 -17.74 17.87
C VAL A 205 3.72 -16.71 18.06
N SER A 206 2.58 -17.17 18.55
CA SER A 206 1.36 -16.39 18.76
C SER A 206 0.64 -16.90 20.00
N GLU A 207 0.05 -15.99 20.77
CA GLU A 207 -0.69 -16.29 22.02
C GLU A 207 0.19 -16.93 23.10
N VAL A 208 1.44 -16.47 23.21
CA VAL A 208 2.39 -16.93 24.26
C VAL A 208 2.95 -15.77 25.05
N ASP A 209 3.42 -16.08 26.27
CA ASP A 209 4.26 -15.16 27.02
C ASP A 209 5.66 -15.11 26.41
N LEU A 210 6.01 -13.96 25.81
CA LEU A 210 7.32 -13.73 25.20
C LEU A 210 8.45 -13.59 26.24
N ASP A 211 8.12 -13.44 27.53
CA ASP A 211 9.09 -13.46 28.62
C ASP A 211 9.40 -14.89 29.13
N SER A 212 8.78 -15.93 28.55
CA SER A 212 9.01 -17.32 28.94
C SER A 212 10.40 -17.86 28.55
N ASP A 213 10.92 -18.77 29.38
CA ASP A 213 12.21 -19.44 29.14
C ASP A 213 12.25 -20.16 27.77
N GLU A 214 11.11 -20.65 27.29
CA GLU A 214 10.96 -21.32 25.99
C GLU A 214 11.35 -20.40 24.83
N ILE A 215 10.92 -19.13 24.88
CA ILE A 215 11.23 -18.13 23.85
C ILE A 215 12.68 -17.65 23.97
N GLN A 216 13.19 -17.54 25.19
CA GLN A 216 14.58 -17.15 25.43
C GLN A 216 15.57 -18.19 24.88
N GLN A 217 15.25 -19.49 24.97
CA GLN A 217 16.08 -20.57 24.39
C GLN A 217 16.22 -20.48 22.86
N HIS A 218 15.29 -19.82 22.16
CA HIS A 218 15.38 -19.62 20.72
C HIS A 218 16.29 -18.44 20.32
N LEU A 219 16.80 -17.67 21.29
CA LEU A 219 17.73 -16.56 21.05
C LEU A 219 19.21 -16.96 21.21
N ASP A 220 19.48 -18.07 21.91
CA ASP A 220 20.82 -18.64 22.11
C ASP A 220 21.31 -19.42 20.86
#